data_AF-A0A2E7R233-F1
#
_entry.id   AF-A0A2E7R233-F1
#
_cell.length_a   1.000
_cell.length_b   1.000
_cell.length_c   1.000
_cell.angle_alpha   90.00
_cell.angle_beta   90.00
_cell.angle_gamma   90.00
#
_symmetry.space_group_name_H-M   'P 1'
#
loop_
_entity.id
_entity.type
_entity.pdbx_description
1 polymer ?
#
loop_
_entity_poly.entity_id
_entity_poly.type
_entity_poly.pdbx_seq_one_letter_code
_entity_poly.pdbx_strand_id
1 'polypeptide(L)' 'MYDMGQWGVAWLINRTGTNDSFLKEFYPNVAYVGYQQAFKNAFGLSLDDFYAEFADWFDSSSESEKLELLDQNSRY' A
#
# COMPACT_ATOMS: atom_id res chain seq x y z
N MET A 1 5.91 16.21 1.14
CA MET A 1 4.64 15.52 1.49
C MET A 1 4.15 14.58 0.40
N TYR A 2 4.72 14.58 -0.82
CA TYR A 2 4.33 13.67 -1.90
C TYR A 2 5.04 12.30 -1.86
N ASP A 3 6.13 12.16 -1.11
CA ASP A 3 6.91 10.92 -1.10
C ASP A 3 6.22 9.79 -0.32
N MET A 4 5.55 10.10 0.80
CA MET A 4 4.90 9.09 1.65
C MET A 4 3.80 8.29 0.92
N GLY A 5 3.15 8.88 -0.08
CA GLY A 5 2.13 8.19 -0.87
C GLY A 5 2.72 7.09 -1.76
N GLN A 6 3.87 7.35 -2.39
CA GLN A 6 4.56 6.35 -3.20
C GLN A 6 5.10 5.20 -2.35
N TRP A 7 5.65 5.53 -1.18
CA TRP A 7 6.10 4.55 -0.18
C TRP A 7 4.96 3.65 0.31
N GLY A 8 3.80 4.25 0.63
CA GLY A 8 2.63 3.49 1.07
C GLY A 8 2.08 2.55 0.00
N VAL A 9 2.06 2.98 -1.27
CA VAL A 9 1.65 2.13 -2.40
C VAL A 9 2.64 0.98 -2.61
N ALA A 10 3.95 1.26 -2.64
CA ALA A 10 4.98 0.24 -2.76
C ALA A 10 4.91 -0.80 -1.63
N TRP A 11 4.58 -0.35 -0.41
CA TRP A 11 4.45 -1.23 0.76
C TRP A 11 3.23 -2.16 0.64
N LEU A 12 2.11 -1.61 0.17
CA LEU A 12 0.90 -2.40 -0.08
C LEU A 12 1.12 -3.42 -1.19
N ILE A 13 1.78 -3.04 -2.29
CA ILE A 13 2.13 -3.95 -3.39
C ILE A 13 3.05 -5.07 -2.90
N ASN A 14 4.05 -4.73 -2.08
CA ASN A 14 4.95 -5.73 -1.51
C ASN A 14 4.21 -6.72 -0.60
N ARG A 15 3.21 -6.25 0.15
CA ARG A 15 2.38 -7.10 1.04
C ARG A 15 1.43 -8.00 0.26
N THR A 16 0.83 -7.51 -0.82
CA THR A 16 -0.09 -8.29 -1.67
C THR A 16 0.65 -9.14 -2.71
N GLY A 17 1.93 -8.85 -2.97
CA GLY A 17 2.76 -9.49 -3.99
C GLY A 17 2.34 -9.15 -5.43
N THR A 18 1.38 -8.24 -5.63
CA THR A 18 0.84 -7.88 -6.95
C THR A 18 0.14 -6.52 -6.94
N ASN A 19 0.19 -5.83 -8.08
CA ASN A 19 -0.58 -4.60 -8.35
C ASN A 19 -2.08 -4.88 -8.60
N ASP A 20 -2.47 -6.15 -8.74
CA ASP A 20 -3.83 -6.53 -9.05
C ASP A 20 -4.83 -6.11 -7.96
N SER A 21 -4.43 -6.11 -6.68
CA SER A 21 -5.31 -5.65 -5.59
C SER A 21 -5.73 -4.19 -5.79
N PHE A 22 -4.87 -3.34 -6.35
CA PHE A 22 -5.25 -1.97 -6.70
C PHE A 22 -6.17 -1.92 -7.93
N LEU A 23 -5.76 -2.59 -9.01
CA LEU A 23 -6.40 -2.44 -10.33
C LEU A 23 -7.69 -3.23 -10.49
N LYS A 24 -7.77 -4.44 -9.92
CA LYS A 24 -8.90 -5.37 -10.09
C LYS A 24 -9.86 -5.36 -8.92
N GLU A 25 -9.39 -5.03 -7.71
CA GLU A 25 -10.24 -5.03 -6.52
C GLU A 25 -10.51 -3.63 -5.99
N PHE A 26 -9.48 -2.81 -5.77
CA PHE A 26 -9.66 -1.52 -5.13
C PHE A 26 -10.39 -0.51 -6.02
N TYR A 27 -9.73 0.00 -7.07
CA TYR A 27 -10.26 1.06 -7.94
C TYR A 27 -11.67 0.78 -8.50
N PRO A 28 -11.99 -0.43 -9.02
CA PRO A 28 -13.33 -0.69 -9.54
C PRO A 28 -14.40 -0.71 -8.45
N ASN A 29 -14.06 -1.10 -7.21
CA ASN A 29 -15.04 -1.14 -6.11
C ASN A 29 -15.18 0.20 -5.36
N VAL A 30 -14.21 1.13 -5.46
CA VAL A 30 -14.29 2.45 -4.78
C VAL A 30 -15.60 3.18 -5.11
N ALA A 31 -16.04 3.14 -6.37
CA ALA A 31 -17.26 3.82 -6.81
C ALA A 31 -18.56 3.19 -6.24
N TYR A 32 -18.52 1.91 -5.83
CA TYR A 32 -19.70 1.17 -5.37
C TYR A 32 -19.81 1.09 -3.85
N VAL A 33 -18.71 0.83 -3.15
CA VAL A 33 -18.69 0.64 -1.69
C VAL A 33 -18.00 1.77 -0.93
N GLY A 34 -17.40 2.73 -1.64
CA GLY A 34 -16.61 3.80 -1.05
C GLY A 34 -15.15 3.40 -0.79
N TYR A 35 -14.29 4.41 -0.66
CA TYR A 35 -12.83 4.24 -0.57
C TYR A 35 -12.41 3.35 0.62
N GLN A 36 -12.91 3.61 1.83
CA GLN A 36 -12.56 2.84 3.03
C GLN A 36 -12.95 1.36 2.93
N GLN A 37 -14.16 1.07 2.48
CA GLN A 37 -14.64 -0.31 2.40
C GLN A 37 -13.97 -1.06 1.24
N ALA A 38 -13.74 -0.40 0.11
CA ALA A 38 -13.00 -0.98 -1.00
C ALA A 38 -11.56 -1.32 -0.60
N PHE A 39 -10.91 -0.45 0.19
CA PHE A 39 -9.54 -0.67 0.68
C PHE A 39 -9.49 -1.91 1.58
N LYS A 40 -10.41 -1.99 2.53
CA LYS A 40 -10.52 -3.15 3.43
C LYS A 40 -10.80 -4.45 2.69
N ASN A 41 -11.61 -4.41 1.64
CA ASN A 41 -11.90 -5.60 0.84
C ASN A 41 -10.68 -6.04 0.01
N ALA A 42 -9.94 -5.10 -0.58
CA ALA A 42 -8.81 -5.40 -1.46
C ALA A 42 -7.53 -5.80 -0.71
N PHE A 43 -7.25 -5.15 0.42
CA PHE A 43 -6.00 -5.36 1.18
C PHE A 43 -6.20 -6.16 2.45
N GLY A 44 -7.45 -6.34 2.91
CA GLY A 44 -7.75 -7.01 4.19
C GLY A 44 -7.46 -6.16 5.43
N LEU A 45 -7.14 -4.87 5.24
CA LEU A 45 -6.69 -3.94 6.29
C LEU A 45 -7.61 -2.73 6.34
N SER A 46 -7.89 -2.18 7.51
CA SER A 46 -8.53 -0.85 7.57
C SER A 46 -7.52 0.23 7.18
N LEU A 47 -7.99 1.40 6.71
CA LEU A 47 -7.07 2.50 6.41
C LEU A 47 -6.31 2.97 7.66
N ASP A 48 -6.95 3.00 8.82
CA ASP A 48 -6.29 3.33 10.08
C ASP A 48 -5.19 2.33 10.43
N ASP A 49 -5.45 1.02 10.26
CA ASP A 49 -4.45 -0.03 10.46
C ASP A 49 -3.29 0.13 9.46
N PHE A 50 -3.61 0.43 8.20
CA PHE A 50 -2.60 0.72 7.19
C PHE A 50 -1.73 1.91 7.60
N TYR A 51 -2.33 3.05 8.00
CA TYR A 51 -1.56 4.22 8.39
C TYR A 51 -0.72 3.96 9.64
N ALA A 52 -1.23 3.19 10.60
CA ALA A 52 -0.49 2.82 11.81
C ALA A 52 0.69 1.89 11.50
N GLU A 53 0.45 0.78 10.78
CA GLU A 53 1.51 -0.18 10.43
C GLU A 53 2.51 0.44 9.45
N PHE A 54 2.06 1.25 8.49
CA PHE A 54 2.94 1.96 7.58
C PHE A 54 3.79 2.99 8.31
N ALA A 55 3.23 3.77 9.24
CA ALA A 55 4.00 4.73 10.00
C ALA A 55 5.04 4.04 10.90
N ASP A 56 4.66 2.96 11.57
CA ASP A 56 5.57 2.16 12.41
C ASP A 56 6.72 1.56 11.59
N TRP A 57 6.38 0.96 10.43
CA TRP A 57 7.36 0.46 9.49
C TRP A 57 8.24 1.60 8.95
N PHE A 58 7.67 2.72 8.57
CA PHE A 58 8.40 3.84 7.98
C PHE A 58 9.34 4.51 8.99
N ASP A 59 8.97 4.59 10.26
CA ASP A 59 9.81 5.13 11.33
C ASP A 59 10.93 4.14 11.72
N SER A 60 10.60 2.85 11.79
CA SER A 60 11.54 1.79 12.19
C SER A 60 12.48 1.31 11.07
N SER A 61 12.10 1.49 9.80
CA SER A 61 12.88 0.99 8.66
C SER A 61 14.04 1.90 8.30
N SER A 62 15.18 1.26 8.02
CA SER A 62 16.37 1.95 7.54
C SER A 62 16.17 2.50 6.12
N GLU A 63 16.95 3.51 5.73
CA GLU A 63 16.91 4.06 4.37
C GLU A 63 17.16 2.98 3.30
N SER A 64 18.01 2.00 3.61
CA SER A 64 18.27 0.83 2.74
C SER A 64 17.04 -0.04 2.51
N GLU A 65 16.26 -0.37 3.56
CA GLU A 65 15.05 -1.20 3.43
C GLU A 65 13.96 -0.48 2.64
N LYS A 66 13.86 0.84 2.82
CA LYS A 66 13.02 1.69 1.99
C LYS A 66 13.48 1.57 0.53
N LEU A 67 14.76 1.83 0.23
CA LEU A 67 15.27 1.74 -1.14
C LEU A 67 15.07 0.34 -1.76
N GLU A 68 15.22 -0.74 -1.01
CA GLU A 68 14.94 -2.11 -1.47
C GLU A 68 13.47 -2.30 -1.86
N LEU A 69 12.53 -1.74 -1.10
CA LEU A 69 11.11 -1.78 -1.43
C LEU A 69 10.84 -1.11 -2.79
N LEU A 70 11.50 0.00 -3.11
CA LEU A 70 11.37 0.66 -4.41
C LEU A 70 12.06 -0.12 -5.53
N ASP A 71 13.24 -0.70 -5.29
CA ASP A 71 13.93 -1.55 -6.29
C ASP A 71 13.07 -2.75 -6.69
N GLN A 72 12.47 -3.42 -5.70
CA GLN A 72 11.60 -4.57 -5.94
C GLN A 72 10.36 -4.20 -6.74
N ASN A 73 9.76 -3.04 -6.48
CA ASN A 73 8.61 -2.55 -7.24
C ASN A 73 8.98 -2.08 -8.66
N SER A 74 10.23 -1.68 -8.91
CA SER A 74 10.71 -1.31 -10.26
C SER A 74 10.91 -2.50 -11.20
N ARG A 75 10.82 -3.73 -10.69
CA ARG A 75 11.01 -4.97 -11.48
C ARG A 75 9.71 -5.54 -12.07
N TYR A 76 8.58 -4.87 -11.86
CA TYR A 76 7.26 -5.25 -12.37
C TYR A 76 6.73 -4.27 -13.41
#